data_AF-A0A3S4JXL0-F1
#
_entry.id   AF-A0A3S4JXL0-F1
#
_cell.length_a   1.000
_cell.length_b   1.000
_cell.length_c   1.000
_cell.angle_alpha   90.00
_cell.angle_beta   90.00
_cell.angle_gamma   90.00
#
_symmetry.space_group_name_H-M   'P 1'
#
loop_
_entity.id
_entity.type
_entity.pdbx_description
1 polymer ?
#
loop_
_entity_poly.entity_id
_entity_poly.type
_entity_poly.pdbx_seq_one_letter_code
_entity_poly.pdbx_strand_id
1 'polypeptide(L)'
;MTFPELYDDSHPEALARNTQKIFRWVEKDTPDAVEKIQALLPAIEKAMPPLLVARMRSHSSEYYREIVERRDRLVKDVDDFVASAVVLYDQMNRGGPAGNAVVMH
;
A
#
# COMPACT_ATOMS: atom_id res chain seq x y z
N MET A 1 -5.02 -7.80 32.27
CA MET A 1 -5.88 -8.15 31.12
C MET A 1 -5.68 -7.08 30.05
N THR A 2 -5.40 -7.48 28.81
CA THR A 2 -5.35 -6.57 27.66
C THR A 2 -6.77 -6.29 27.19
N PHE A 3 -7.06 -5.05 26.81
CA PHE A 3 -8.32 -4.66 26.21
C PHE A 3 -8.08 -4.17 24.77
N PRO A 4 -8.87 -4.64 23.78
CA PRO A 4 -9.83 -5.74 23.89
C PRO A 4 -9.16 -7.08 24.18
N GLU A 5 -9.93 -8.02 24.71
CA GLU A 5 -9.43 -9.36 25.02
C GLU A 5 -9.05 -10.09 23.72
N LEU A 6 -7.78 -10.50 23.63
CA LEU A 6 -7.23 -11.36 22.59
C LEU A 6 -6.64 -12.61 23.24
N TYR A 7 -6.68 -13.72 22.52
CA TYR A 7 -6.05 -14.96 22.93
C TYR A 7 -4.53 -14.84 22.82
N ASP A 8 -3.81 -15.35 23.81
CA ASP A 8 -2.37 -15.52 23.76
C ASP A 8 -1.98 -16.85 23.09
N ASP A 9 -0.68 -17.08 22.95
CA ASP A 9 -0.14 -18.28 22.28
C ASP A 9 -0.41 -19.59 23.04
N SER A 10 -0.97 -19.52 24.26
CA SER A 10 -1.39 -20.72 25.00
C SER A 10 -2.68 -21.33 24.43
N HIS A 11 -3.46 -20.55 23.68
CA HIS A 11 -4.69 -21.03 23.07
C HIS A 11 -4.40 -21.73 21.73
N PRO A 12 -4.84 -22.98 21.51
CA PRO A 12 -4.48 -23.77 20.31
C PRO A 12 -4.92 -23.13 18.98
N GLU A 13 -5.95 -22.30 19.02
CA GLU A 13 -6.49 -21.58 17.87
C GLU A 13 -6.33 -20.05 17.97
N ALA A 14 -5.34 -19.56 18.73
CA ALA A 14 -5.19 -18.14 19.05
C ALA A 14 -5.27 -17.24 17.80
N LEU A 15 -4.50 -17.58 16.77
CA LEU A 15 -4.46 -16.83 15.51
C LEU A 15 -5.83 -16.75 14.84
N ALA A 16 -6.45 -17.90 14.54
CA ALA A 16 -7.72 -17.95 13.82
C ALA A 16 -8.83 -17.20 14.57
N ARG A 17 -8.89 -17.38 15.91
CA ARG A 17 -9.89 -16.69 16.74
C ARG A 17 -9.63 -15.20 16.86
N ASN A 18 -8.38 -14.77 17.00
CA ASN A 18 -8.04 -13.35 17.04
C ASN A 18 -8.32 -12.67 15.69
N THR A 19 -7.97 -13.32 14.57
CA THR A 19 -8.33 -12.84 13.22
C THR A 19 -9.83 -12.65 13.11
N GLN A 20 -10.63 -13.66 13.45
CA GLN A 20 -12.09 -13.55 13.40
C GLN A 20 -12.62 -12.42 14.28
N LYS A 21 -12.14 -12.30 15.53
CA LYS A 21 -12.58 -11.25 16.46
C LYS A 21 -12.29 -9.85 15.91
N ILE A 22 -11.06 -9.62 15.47
CA ILE A 22 -10.61 -8.32 14.98
C ILE A 22 -11.39 -7.91 13.73
N PHE A 23 -11.46 -8.76 12.71
CA PHE A 23 -12.14 -8.41 11.46
C PHE A 23 -13.66 -8.26 11.64
N ARG A 24 -14.27 -9.05 12.55
CA ARG A 24 -15.68 -8.85 12.93
C ARG A 24 -15.94 -7.49 13.58
N TRP A 25 -14.98 -6.90 14.28
CA TRP A 25 -15.11 -5.54 14.82
C TRP A 25 -14.89 -4.49 13.73
N VAL A 26 -13.94 -4.69 12.83
CA VAL A 26 -13.71 -3.79 11.68
C VAL A 26 -14.96 -3.67 10.79
N GLU A 27 -15.70 -4.76 10.59
CA GLU A 27 -16.91 -4.80 9.75
C GLU A 27 -18.14 -4.15 10.40
N LYS A 28 -18.08 -3.73 11.66
CA LYS A 28 -19.23 -3.23 12.42
C LYS A 28 -19.03 -1.78 12.87
N ASP A 29 -20.05 -0.96 12.64
CA ASP A 29 -20.10 0.44 13.12
C ASP A 29 -20.74 0.59 14.51
N THR A 30 -20.94 -0.51 15.25
CA THR A 30 -21.50 -0.45 16.62
C THR A 30 -20.50 0.22 17.58
N PRO A 31 -20.96 1.01 18.58
CA PRO A 31 -20.06 1.69 19.52
C PRO A 31 -19.02 0.77 20.19
N ASP A 32 -19.44 -0.45 20.58
CA ASP A 32 -18.57 -1.48 21.17
C ASP A 32 -17.46 -1.94 20.22
N ALA A 33 -17.75 -2.07 18.92
CA ALA A 33 -16.75 -2.46 17.93
C ALA A 33 -15.75 -1.33 17.68
N VAL A 34 -16.24 -0.09 17.58
CA VAL A 34 -15.41 1.10 17.42
C VAL A 34 -14.46 1.26 18.61
N GLU A 35 -14.95 1.11 19.85
CA GLU A 35 -14.13 1.20 21.06
C GLU A 35 -13.01 0.16 21.07
N LYS A 36 -13.29 -1.08 20.67
CA LYS A 36 -12.30 -2.16 20.60
C LYS A 36 -11.24 -1.92 19.53
N ILE A 37 -11.63 -1.43 18.36
CA ILE A 37 -10.67 -1.06 17.32
C ILE A 37 -9.83 0.15 17.75
N GLN A 38 -10.43 1.15 18.40
CA GLN A 38 -9.71 2.30 18.95
C GLN A 38 -8.65 1.88 19.98
N ALA A 39 -9.00 0.96 20.88
CA ALA A 39 -8.06 0.41 21.85
C ALA A 39 -6.92 -0.40 21.18
N LEU A 40 -7.17 -1.01 20.02
CA LEU A 40 -6.14 -1.71 19.24
C LEU A 40 -5.26 -0.80 18.37
N LEU A 41 -5.64 0.47 18.15
CA LEU A 41 -4.91 1.37 17.24
C LEU A 41 -3.40 1.41 17.50
N PRO A 42 -2.88 1.50 18.74
CA PRO A 42 -1.44 1.51 18.97
C PRO A 42 -0.73 0.23 18.48
N ALA A 43 -1.36 -0.93 18.64
CA ALA A 43 -0.82 -2.21 18.17
C ALA A 43 -0.92 -2.32 16.65
N ILE A 44 -2.02 -1.83 16.06
CA ILE A 44 -2.22 -1.77 14.61
C ILE A 44 -1.13 -0.90 13.97
N GLU A 45 -0.89 0.31 14.48
CA GLU A 45 0.13 1.21 13.95
C GLU A 45 1.54 0.66 14.06
N LYS A 46 1.82 -0.10 15.12
CA LYS A 46 3.12 -0.76 15.32
C LYS A 46 3.35 -1.91 14.33
N ALA A 47 2.30 -2.64 13.98
CA ALA A 47 2.40 -3.85 13.13
C ALA A 47 2.18 -3.56 11.63
N MET A 48 1.45 -2.49 11.31
CA MET A 48 1.03 -2.18 9.94
C MET A 48 2.20 -1.60 9.11
N PRO A 49 2.29 -1.92 7.81
CA PRO A 49 3.24 -1.28 6.90
C PRO A 49 3.15 0.26 6.95
N PRO A 50 4.27 0.99 7.00
CA PRO A 50 4.27 2.45 7.20
C PRO A 50 3.42 3.23 6.17
N LEU A 51 3.39 2.78 4.92
CA LEU A 51 2.58 3.42 3.88
C LEU A 51 1.07 3.30 4.15
N LEU A 52 0.64 2.16 4.71
CA LEU A 52 -0.77 1.97 5.08
C LEU A 52 -1.13 2.81 6.30
N VAL A 53 -0.23 2.94 7.28
CA VAL A 53 -0.42 3.85 8.42
C VAL A 53 -0.54 5.30 7.93
N ALA A 54 0.35 5.74 7.03
CA ALA A 54 0.29 7.08 6.46
C ALA A 54 -1.03 7.33 5.71
N ARG A 55 -1.49 6.37 4.90
CA ARG A 55 -2.78 6.44 4.21
C ARG A 55 -3.99 6.42 5.16
N MET A 56 -3.92 5.66 6.24
CA MET A 56 -4.97 5.68 7.26
C MET A 56 -5.06 7.07 7.88
N ARG A 57 -3.92 7.64 8.30
CA ARG A 57 -3.83 8.93 8.99
C ARG A 57 -4.06 10.13 8.09
N SER A 58 -3.86 10.03 6.77
CA SER A 58 -4.03 11.14 5.83
C SER A 58 -5.44 11.72 5.79
N HIS A 59 -6.46 10.94 6.15
CA HIS A 59 -7.85 11.44 6.28
C HIS A 59 -8.01 12.48 7.40
N SER A 60 -7.11 12.45 8.38
CA SER A 60 -7.15 13.29 9.59
C SER A 60 -5.96 14.25 9.71
N SER A 61 -4.97 14.17 8.80
CA SER A 61 -3.70 14.87 8.95
C SER A 61 -3.12 15.28 7.61
N GLU A 62 -2.93 16.59 7.46
CA GLU A 62 -2.28 17.24 6.31
C GLU A 62 -0.88 16.69 6.05
N TYR A 63 -0.10 16.49 7.11
CA TYR A 63 1.26 15.96 7.01
C TYR A 63 1.29 14.59 6.33
N TYR A 64 0.42 13.67 6.77
CA TYR A 64 0.34 12.34 6.18
C TYR A 64 -0.27 12.37 4.77
N ARG A 65 -1.20 13.29 4.51
CA ARG A 65 -1.75 13.51 3.16
C ARG A 65 -0.66 13.91 2.18
N GLU A 66 0.17 14.88 2.52
CA GLU A 66 1.27 15.32 1.67
C GLU A 66 2.28 14.18 1.39
N ILE A 67 2.59 13.35 2.40
CA ILE A 67 3.47 12.19 2.23
C ILE A 67 2.92 11.20 1.21
N VAL A 68 1.63 10.84 1.34
CA VAL A 68 0.98 9.88 0.44
C VAL A 68 0.94 10.42 -0.99
N GLU A 69 0.53 11.67 -1.17
CA GLU A 69 0.47 12.32 -2.48
C GLU A 69 1.86 12.46 -3.14
N ARG A 70 2.89 12.79 -2.36
CA ARG A 70 4.27 12.83 -2.86
C ARG A 70 4.75 11.46 -3.29
N ARG A 71 4.47 10.42 -2.50
CA ARG A 71 4.83 9.04 -2.85
C ARG A 71 4.13 8.60 -4.13
N ASP A 72 2.85 8.90 -4.29
CA ASP A 72 2.09 8.48 -5.47
C ASP A 72 2.57 9.20 -6.74
N ARG A 73 2.95 10.49 -6.64
CA ARG A 73 3.63 11.20 -7.75
C ARG A 73 4.96 10.56 -8.11
N LEU A 74 5.80 10.25 -7.11
CA LEU A 74 7.11 9.63 -7.36
C LEU A 74 6.99 8.28 -8.07
N VAL A 75 6.02 7.45 -7.67
CA VAL A 75 5.77 6.16 -8.34
C VAL A 75 5.35 6.38 -9.78
N LYS A 76 4.45 7.34 -10.04
CA LYS A 76 4.06 7.69 -11.41
C LYS A 76 5.25 8.14 -12.25
N ASP A 77 6.13 8.98 -11.70
CA ASP A 77 7.31 9.46 -12.41
C ASP A 77 8.28 8.31 -12.76
N VAL A 78 8.42 7.33 -11.88
CA VAL A 78 9.20 6.10 -12.13
C VAL A 78 8.55 5.26 -13.23
N ASP A 79 7.24 5.07 -13.18
CA ASP A 79 6.51 4.31 -14.19
C ASP A 79 6.63 4.97 -15.59
N ASP A 80 6.53 6.30 -15.66
CA ASP A 80 6.70 7.08 -16.89
C ASP A 80 8.14 6.95 -17.44
N PHE A 81 9.14 6.95 -16.55
CA PHE A 81 10.53 6.74 -16.93
C PHE A 81 10.76 5.33 -17.51
N VAL A 82 10.24 4.30 -16.84
CA VAL A 82 10.33 2.91 -17.32
C VAL A 82 9.64 2.76 -18.68
N ALA A 83 8.46 3.34 -18.85
CA ALA A 83 7.74 3.33 -20.12
C ALA A 83 8.56 3.98 -21.25
N SER A 84 9.17 5.13 -20.98
CA SER A 84 10.03 5.84 -21.94
C SER A 84 11.26 5.00 -22.34
N ALA A 85 11.90 4.34 -21.38
CA ALA A 85 13.05 3.47 -21.64
C ALA A 85 12.69 2.26 -22.52
N VAL A 86 11.52 1.66 -22.30
CA VAL A 86 11.01 0.55 -23.13
C VAL A 86 10.79 1.00 -24.57
N VAL A 87 10.17 2.18 -24.78
CA VAL A 87 9.96 2.74 -26.12
C VAL A 87 11.29 3.00 -26.83
N LEU A 88 12.28 3.58 -26.13
CA LEU A 88 13.61 3.84 -26.70
C LEU A 88 14.30 2.54 -27.12
N TYR A 89 14.23 1.49 -26.28
CA TYR A 89 14.80 0.18 -26.59
C TYR A 89 14.14 -0.47 -27.81
N ASP A 90 12.81 -0.40 -27.94
CA ASP A 90 12.10 -0.92 -29.13
C ASP A 90 12.52 -0.19 -30.42
N GLN A 91 12.70 1.13 -30.36
CA GLN A 91 13.21 1.92 -31.50
C GLN A 91 14.62 1.51 -31.91
N MET A 92 15.51 1.28 -30.95
CA MET A 92 16.89 0.85 -31.23
C MET A 92 16.95 -0.57 -31.81
N ASN A 93 16.07 -1.49 -31.38
CA ASN A 93 16.06 -2.88 -31.86
C ASN A 93 15.25 -3.11 -33.14
N ARG A 94 14.30 -2.23 -33.48
CA ARG A 94 13.72 -2.18 -34.83
C ARG A 94 14.63 -1.49 -35.85
N GLY A 95 15.69 -0.80 -35.39
CA GLY A 95 16.67 -0.09 -36.21
C GLY A 95 17.78 -0.95 -36.84
N GLY A 96 17.54 -2.24 -37.10
CA GLY A 96 18.40 -3.00 -38.02
C GLY A 96 18.42 -2.33 -39.40
N PRO A 97 19.53 -2.35 -40.15
CA PRO A 97 19.71 -1.51 -41.34
C PRO A 97 18.64 -1.83 -42.39
N ALA A 98 17.65 -0.96 -42.51
CA ALA A 98 16.92 -0.80 -43.75
C ALA A 98 17.96 -0.36 -44.79
N GLY A 99 18.28 -1.28 -45.70
CA GLY A 99 19.33 -1.13 -46.69
C GLY A 99 19.24 0.20 -47.44
N ASN A 100 20.42 0.74 -47.73
CA ASN A 100 20.71 1.78 -48.71
C ASN A 100 19.54 2.12 -49.66
N ALA A 101 18.85 3.21 -49.38
CA ALA A 101 18.16 3.99 -50.40
C ALA A 101 18.68 5.43 -50.31
N VAL A 102 19.94 5.61 -50.73
CA VAL A 102 20.39 6.91 -51.24
C VAL A 102 19.65 7.11 -52.55
N VAL A 103 18.53 7.83 -52.52
CA VAL A 103 17.92 8.36 -53.74
C VAL A 103 18.72 9.59 -54.13
N MET A 104 19.65 9.40 -55.06
CA MET A 104 20.15 10.49 -55.89
C MET A 104 19.06 10.82 -56.91
N HIS A 105 18.54 12.04 -56.88
CA HIS A 105 17.94 12.71 -58.03
C HIS A 105 18.24 14.20 -57.97
#